data_AF-A0A9E4AHS3-F1
#
_entry.id   AF-A0A9E4AHS3-F1
#
_cell.length_a   1.000
_cell.length_b   1.000
_cell.length_c   1.000
_cell.angle_alpha   90.00
_cell.angle_beta   90.00
_cell.angle_gamma   90.00
#
_symmetry.space_group_name_H-M   'P 1'
#
loop_
_entity.id
_entity.type
_entity.pdbx_description
1 polymer ?
#
loop_
_entity_poly.entity_id
_entity_poly.type
_entity_poly.pdbx_seq_one_letter_code
_entity_poly.pdbx_strand_id
1 'polypeptide(L)'
;MQSNIEHAIIQQLLASSQKDGVQKLVVGAVIYKNNKFLLLERVLSDFMGGYVEIPSGTVEAGEDLLTALAREVQEETGLIVKSVLKYLGSFDHTSSSGERSRHFNFLVEV
;
A
#
# COMPACT_ATOMS: atom_id res chain seq x y z
N MET A 1 5.29 -10.63 -11.27
CA MET A 1 4.21 -10.69 -10.26
C MET A 1 2.89 -11.00 -10.96
N GLN A 2 2.12 -11.96 -10.48
CA GLN A 2 0.75 -12.22 -10.95
C GLN A 2 -0.25 -11.38 -10.15
N SER A 3 -1.41 -11.04 -10.70
CA SER A 3 -2.44 -10.27 -9.99
C SER A 3 -3.82 -10.79 -10.33
N ASN A 4 -4.64 -11.00 -9.28
CA ASN A 4 -6.07 -11.30 -9.39
C ASN A 4 -6.93 -10.03 -9.41
N ILE A 5 -6.30 -8.85 -9.38
CA ILE A 5 -7.02 -7.58 -9.41
C ILE A 5 -7.27 -7.21 -10.86
N GLU A 6 -8.55 -7.13 -11.24
CA GLU A 6 -8.93 -6.68 -12.56
C GLU A 6 -8.46 -5.24 -12.80
N HIS A 7 -7.95 -4.98 -14.01
CA HIS A 7 -7.47 -3.65 -14.38
C HIS A 7 -8.55 -2.56 -14.21
N ALA A 8 -9.82 -2.91 -14.46
CA ALA A 8 -10.96 -2.01 -14.27
C ALA A 8 -11.12 -1.54 -12.81
N ILE A 9 -10.80 -2.39 -11.83
CA ILE A 9 -10.84 -2.02 -10.41
C ILE A 9 -9.78 -0.95 -10.14
N ILE A 10 -8.54 -1.15 -10.61
CA ILE A 10 -7.46 -0.17 -10.43
C ILE A 10 -7.86 1.18 -11.03
N GLN A 11 -8.43 1.19 -12.24
CA GLN A 11 -8.90 2.43 -12.87
C GLN A 11 -10.00 3.11 -12.06
N GLN A 12 -10.94 2.35 -11.50
CA GLN A 12 -12.00 2.90 -10.64
C GLN A 12 -11.44 3.51 -9.34
N LEU A 13 -10.45 2.86 -8.72
CA LEU A 13 -9.76 3.39 -7.53
C LEU A 13 -9.07 4.73 -7.83
N LEU A 14 -8.36 4.81 -8.96
CA LEU A 14 -7.69 6.04 -9.39
C LEU A 14 -8.71 7.15 -9.71
N ALA A 15 -9.75 6.84 -10.50
CA ALA A 15 -10.78 7.80 -10.88
C ALA A 15 -11.55 8.34 -9.66
N SER A 16 -11.89 7.49 -8.69
CA SER A 16 -12.55 7.93 -7.45
C SER A 16 -11.64 8.83 -6.62
N SER A 17 -10.34 8.53 -6.54
CA SER A 17 -9.37 9.36 -5.81
C SER A 17 -9.25 10.75 -6.42
N GLN A 18 -9.18 10.82 -7.76
CA GLN A 18 -9.15 12.09 -8.47
C GLN A 18 -10.43 12.89 -8.25
N LYS A 19 -11.60 12.24 -8.36
CA LYS A 19 -12.90 12.88 -8.12
C LYS A 19 -13.01 13.44 -6.70
N ASP A 20 -12.46 12.74 -5.72
CA ASP A 20 -12.49 13.14 -4.32
C ASP A 20 -11.43 14.21 -3.98
N GLY A 21 -10.58 14.61 -4.93
CA GLY A 21 -9.52 15.58 -4.69
C GLY A 21 -8.40 15.03 -3.79
N VAL A 22 -8.17 13.72 -3.81
CA VAL A 22 -7.02 13.10 -3.15
C VAL A 22 -5.75 13.57 -3.86
N GLN A 23 -4.78 14.05 -3.08
CA GLN A 23 -3.53 14.62 -3.60
C GLN A 23 -2.39 13.59 -3.62
N LYS A 24 -2.44 12.60 -2.72
CA LYS A 24 -1.39 11.60 -2.56
C LYS A 24 -1.97 10.19 -2.50
N LEU A 25 -1.40 9.25 -3.25
CA LEU A 25 -1.79 7.85 -3.19
C LEU A 25 -0.72 7.05 -2.44
N VAL A 26 -1.17 6.13 -1.59
CA VAL A 26 -0.32 5.25 -0.79
C VAL A 26 -0.81 3.82 -0.98
N VAL A 27 0.10 2.87 -1.03
CA VAL A 27 -0.20 1.44 -1.14
C VAL A 27 0.36 0.70 0.06
N GLY A 28 -0.42 -0.23 0.60
CA GLY A 28 -0.07 -1.06 1.74
C GLY A 28 -0.22 -2.55 1.42
N ALA A 29 0.75 -3.34 1.87
CA ALA A 29 0.83 -4.78 1.61
C ALA A 29 0.53 -5.59 2.87
N VAL A 30 -0.64 -6.24 2.91
CA VAL A 30 -0.92 -7.29 3.87
C VAL A 30 -0.26 -8.58 3.35
N ILE A 31 0.95 -8.85 3.80
CA ILE A 31 1.74 -10.00 3.35
C ILE A 31 1.30 -11.24 4.10
N TYR A 32 0.81 -12.26 3.38
CA TYR A 32 0.41 -13.55 3.93
C TYR A 32 1.34 -14.67 3.48
N LYS A 33 1.84 -15.46 4.44
CA LYS A 33 2.68 -16.64 4.17
C LYS A 33 2.58 -17.66 5.29
N ASN A 34 2.37 -18.92 4.95
CA ASN A 34 2.34 -20.04 5.90
C ASN A 34 1.39 -19.79 7.10
N ASN A 35 0.17 -19.31 6.83
CA ASN A 35 -0.84 -18.99 7.85
C ASN A 35 -0.42 -17.89 8.85
N LYS A 36 0.45 -16.98 8.41
CA LYS A 36 0.93 -15.83 9.19
C LYS A 36 0.90 -14.56 8.36
N PHE A 37 0.82 -13.43 9.05
CA PHE A 37 0.95 -12.10 8.49
C PHE A 37 2.24 -11.45 8.95
N LEU A 38 2.89 -10.69 8.06
CA LEU A 38 4.03 -9.86 8.43
C LEU A 38 3.54 -8.51 8.95
N LEU A 39 4.12 -8.07 10.06
CA LEU A 39 4.03 -6.70 10.56
C LEU A 39 5.46 -6.17 10.71
N LEU A 40 5.64 -4.89 10.44
CA LEU A 40 6.87 -4.15 10.67
C LEU A 40 6.74 -3.41 11.99
N GLU A 41 7.79 -3.42 12.80
CA GLU A 41 7.88 -2.63 14.02
C GLU A 41 8.76 -1.41 13.75
N ARG A 42 8.21 -0.22 14.00
CA ARG A 42 8.95 1.04 13.85
C ARG A 42 10.04 1.13 14.89
N VAL A 43 11.22 1.61 14.47
CA VAL A 43 12.34 1.85 15.38
C VAL A 43 11.86 2.80 16.49
N LEU A 44 12.16 2.47 17.75
CA LEU A 44 11.67 3.22 18.92
C LEU A 44 12.02 4.72 18.90
N SER A 45 13.12 5.09 18.23
CA SER A 45 13.58 6.48 18.10
C SER A 45 12.83 7.29 17.03
N ASP A 46 12.04 6.65 16.16
CA ASP A 46 11.30 7.35 15.12
C ASP A 46 10.00 7.97 15.64
N PHE A 47 9.43 8.86 14.84
CA PHE A 47 8.06 9.31 15.05
C PHE A 47 7.12 8.09 15.08
N MET A 48 6.33 7.98 16.16
CA MET A 48 5.50 6.79 16.48
C MET A 48 6.33 5.50 16.63
N GLY A 49 7.52 5.56 17.24
CA GLY A 49 8.34 4.38 17.52
C GLY A 49 7.61 3.32 18.37
N GLY A 50 7.85 2.05 18.08
CA GLY A 50 7.20 0.90 18.75
C GLY A 50 5.79 0.59 18.24
N TYR A 51 5.26 1.37 17.29
CA TYR A 51 4.04 1.01 16.59
C TYR A 51 4.33 -0.08 15.55
N VAL A 52 3.33 -0.90 15.30
CA VAL A 52 3.33 -1.92 14.25
C VAL A 52 2.53 -1.44 13.05
N GLU A 53 3.08 -1.66 11.87
CA GLU A 53 2.46 -1.31 10.60
C GLU A 53 2.63 -2.43 9.56
N ILE A 54 1.91 -2.31 8.45
CA ILE A 54 2.18 -3.12 7.27
C ILE A 54 3.19 -2.39 6.39
N PRO A 55 3.97 -3.10 5.55
CA PRO A 55 4.79 -2.44 4.56
C PRO A 55 3.94 -1.55 3.66
N SER A 56 4.33 -0.29 3.52
CA SER A 56 3.53 0.68 2.77
C SER A 56 4.32 1.90 2.35
N GLY A 57 3.92 2.50 1.24
CA GLY A 57 4.51 3.76 0.84
C GLY A 57 3.84 4.41 -0.34
N THR A 58 4.45 5.51 -0.77
CA THR A 58 3.82 6.45 -1.69
C THR A 58 3.93 5.93 -3.11
N VAL A 59 2.85 6.07 -3.89
CA VAL A 59 2.88 5.82 -5.33
C VAL A 59 3.59 6.99 -6.01
N GLU A 60 4.70 6.71 -6.69
CA GLU A 60 5.49 7.76 -7.34
C GLU A 60 4.87 8.22 -8.66
N ALA A 61 5.31 9.38 -9.15
CA ALA A 61 4.82 9.93 -10.40
C ALA A 61 5.16 9.01 -11.59
N GLY A 62 4.14 8.58 -12.33
CA GLY A 62 4.30 7.66 -13.47
C GLY A 62 4.33 6.18 -13.08
N GLU A 63 4.24 5.86 -11.79
CA GLU A 63 4.16 4.50 -11.26
C GLU A 63 2.69 4.06 -11.13
N ASP A 64 2.39 2.79 -11.43
CA ASP A 64 1.08 2.22 -11.14
C ASP A 64 1.02 1.65 -9.70
N LEU A 65 -0.21 1.46 -9.18
CA LEU A 65 -0.42 1.02 -7.80
C LEU A 65 0.30 -0.30 -7.46
N LEU A 66 0.31 -1.26 -8.37
CA LEU A 66 0.87 -2.59 -8.08
C LEU A 66 2.39 -2.59 -8.23
N THR A 67 2.93 -1.77 -9.13
CA THR A 67 4.37 -1.51 -9.22
C THR A 67 4.89 -0.86 -7.94
N ALA A 68 4.22 0.19 -7.46
CA ALA A 68 4.54 0.83 -6.18
C ALA A 68 4.48 -0.16 -5.02
N LEU A 69 3.43 -0.99 -4.97
CA LEU A 69 3.24 -1.98 -3.92
C LEU A 69 4.40 -2.98 -3.87
N ALA A 70 4.85 -3.46 -5.04
CA ALA A 70 5.96 -4.40 -5.12
C ALA A 70 7.29 -3.76 -4.72
N ARG A 71 7.53 -2.50 -5.13
CA ARG A 71 8.72 -1.74 -4.77
C ARG A 71 8.81 -1.53 -3.26
N GLU A 72 7.76 -1.00 -2.63
CA GLU A 72 7.72 -0.74 -1.19
C GLU A 72 7.93 -2.01 -0.36
N VAL A 73 7.29 -3.12 -0.75
CA VAL A 73 7.53 -4.43 -0.10
C VAL A 73 9.00 -4.83 -0.20
N GLN A 74 9.63 -4.66 -1.36
CA GLN A 74 11.02 -5.01 -1.55
C GLN A 74 11.96 -4.10 -0.74
N GLU A 75 11.72 -2.80 -0.72
CA GLU A 75 12.55 -1.82 -0.01
C GLU A 75 12.50 -2.00 1.51
N GLU A 76 11.30 -2.20 2.07
CA GLU A 76 11.13 -2.26 3.53
C GLU A 76 11.39 -3.65 4.12
N THR A 77 11.24 -4.71 3.32
CA THR A 77 11.29 -6.10 3.84
C THR A 77 12.30 -7.01 3.13
N GLY A 78 12.81 -6.60 1.96
CA GLY A 78 13.64 -7.45 1.10
C GLY A 78 12.87 -8.59 0.40
N LEU A 79 11.55 -8.68 0.57
CA LEU A 79 10.73 -9.73 -0.01
C LEU A 79 10.25 -9.37 -1.42
N ILE A 80 10.02 -10.39 -2.26
CA ILE A 80 9.49 -10.21 -3.62
C ILE A 80 8.04 -10.64 -3.66
N VAL A 81 7.16 -9.73 -4.09
CA VAL A 81 5.74 -10.06 -4.28
C VAL A 81 5.57 -11.02 -5.45
N LYS A 82 5.07 -12.23 -5.15
CA LYS A 82 4.74 -13.24 -6.16
C LYS A 82 3.37 -12.99 -6.77
N SER A 83 2.37 -12.75 -5.92
CA SER A 83 0.99 -12.56 -6.34
C SER A 83 0.26 -11.49 -5.51
N VAL A 84 -0.60 -10.71 -6.18
CA VAL A 84 -1.57 -9.83 -5.56
C VAL A 84 -2.92 -10.54 -5.58
N LEU A 85 -3.40 -10.95 -4.40
CA LEU A 85 -4.53 -11.86 -4.26
C LEU A 85 -5.86 -11.11 -4.19
N LYS A 86 -5.91 -9.99 -3.47
CA LYS A 86 -7.17 -9.26 -3.21
C LYS A 86 -6.94 -7.80 -2.85
N TYR A 87 -7.82 -6.92 -3.31
CA TYR A 87 -7.96 -5.57 -2.79
C TYR A 87 -8.80 -5.61 -1.50
N LEU A 88 -8.25 -5.11 -0.40
CA LEU A 88 -8.87 -5.19 0.93
C LEU A 88 -9.69 -3.95 1.27
N GLY A 89 -9.36 -2.80 0.68
CA GLY A 89 -10.06 -1.55 0.93
C GLY A 89 -9.12 -0.36 0.95
N SER A 90 -9.68 0.81 1.23
CA SER A 90 -8.91 2.04 1.40
C SER A 90 -9.46 2.90 2.53
N PHE A 91 -8.61 3.79 3.01
CA PHE A 91 -8.97 4.85 3.93
C PHE A 91 -8.24 6.14 3.55
N ASP A 92 -8.79 7.26 3.99
CA ASP A 92 -8.20 8.57 3.75
C ASP A 92 -7.54 9.10 5.02
N HIS A 93 -6.46 9.83 4.84
CA HIS A 93 -5.80 10.58 5.90
C HIS A 93 -5.58 12.02 5.43
N THR A 94 -5.75 12.98 6.32
CA THR A 94 -5.46 14.39 6.06
C THR A 94 -4.35 14.83 6.99
N SER A 95 -3.22 15.24 6.43
CA SER A 95 -2.08 15.71 7.20
C SER A 95 -2.40 17.05 7.89
N SER A 96 -1.52 17.47 8.81
CA SER A 96 -1.62 18.78 9.46
C SER A 96 -1.52 19.96 8.49
N SER A 97 -0.92 19.79 7.31
CA SER A 97 -0.88 20.79 6.23
C SER A 97 -2.13 20.78 5.35
N GLY A 98 -3.10 19.90 5.62
CA GLY A 98 -4.32 19.74 4.84
C GLY A 98 -4.18 18.86 3.60
N GLU A 99 -3.01 18.22 3.40
CA GLU A 99 -2.82 17.30 2.28
C GLU A 99 -3.63 16.01 2.51
N ARG A 100 -4.50 15.66 1.57
CA ARG A 100 -5.31 14.44 1.62
C ARG A 100 -4.63 13.29 0.89
N SER A 101 -4.31 12.23 1.62
CA SER A 101 -3.84 10.96 1.09
C SER A 101 -4.94 9.89 1.10
N ARG A 102 -4.88 8.95 0.16
CA ARG A 102 -5.69 7.71 0.17
C ARG A 102 -4.76 6.51 0.17
N HIS A 103 -4.98 5.62 1.13
CA HIS A 103 -4.18 4.42 1.34
C HIS A 103 -4.95 3.20 0.83
N PHE A 104 -4.43 2.51 -0.18
CA PHE A 104 -5.02 1.28 -0.73
C PHE A 104 -4.30 0.06 -0.16
N ASN A 105 -5.06 -0.88 0.40
CA ASN A 105 -4.49 -2.07 1.01
C ASN A 105 -4.77 -3.31 0.16
N PHE A 106 -3.73 -4.11 -0.05
CA PHE A 106 -3.79 -5.33 -0.86
C PHE A 106 -3.28 -6.53 -0.07
N LEU A 107 -3.95 -7.67 -0.21
CA LEU A 107 -3.46 -8.96 0.25
C LEU A 107 -2.49 -9.51 -0.79
N VAL A 108 -1.28 -9.87 -0.36
CA VAL A 108 -0.20 -10.35 -1.23
C VAL A 108 0.47 -11.61 -0.69
N GLU A 109 1.10 -12.36 -1.59
CA GLU A 109 1.95 -13.51 -1.28
C GLU A 109 3.40 -13.26 -1.75
N VAL A 110 4.37 -13.77 -0.98
CA VAL A 110 5.83 -13.60 -1.18
C VAL A 110 6.61 -14.91 -1.15
#